data_AF-A0A832QAU0-F1
#
_entry.id   AF-A0A832QAU0-F1
#
_cell.length_a   1.000
_cell.length_b   1.000
_cell.length_c   1.000
_cell.angle_alpha   90.00
_cell.angle_beta   90.00
_cell.angle_gamma   90.00
#
_symmetry.space_group_name_H-M   'P 1'
#
loop_
_entity.id
_entity.type
_entity.pdbx_description
1 polymer ?
#
loop_
_entity_poly.entity_id
_entity_poly.type
_entity_poly.pdbx_seq_one_letter_code
_entity_poly.pdbx_strand_id
1 'polypeptide(L)'
;REISVPDRARLDSFTENVREIERRLQISANLTTAAPEDFYVPPGIPQSFDEHIKLMFDLLALSYQADITRVGTMLFARDLTGRVYPESAAPTLGFHGGSHHGEDPGLIEELSRVNQYHVKMLAYFADKLARTEDGDGSLLDHSLLLYGSNMGNPNQHHHYDVPHILLGGNNGRLQGGRHLAYPTKTVSTGNLLLSLLDQFDIHQESFGDSTGRLENI
;
A
#
# COMPACT_ATOMS: atom_id res chain seq x y z
N ARG A 1 32.27 -7.37 24.86
CA ARG A 1 32.41 -6.74 23.52
C ARG A 1 31.62 -5.45 23.57
N GLU A 2 32.24 -4.30 23.34
CA GLU A 2 31.52 -3.03 23.22
C GLU A 2 30.91 -2.91 21.83
N ILE A 3 29.67 -2.42 21.78
CA ILE A 3 28.93 -2.17 20.53
C ILE A 3 29.52 -0.92 19.87
N SER A 4 29.72 -0.96 18.55
CA SER A 4 30.24 0.18 17.78
C SER A 4 29.26 1.36 17.82
N VAL A 5 29.74 2.59 17.58
CA VAL A 5 28.86 3.78 17.56
C VAL A 5 27.76 3.65 16.50
N PRO A 6 28.04 3.21 15.25
CA PRO A 6 27.00 2.98 14.25
C PRO A 6 25.97 1.93 14.68
N ASP A 7 26.43 0.81 15.26
CA ASP A 7 25.51 -0.25 15.70
C ASP A 7 24.61 0.22 16.86
N ARG A 8 25.13 1.06 17.77
CA ARG A 8 24.30 1.68 18.83
C ARG A 8 23.22 2.58 18.23
N ALA A 9 23.58 3.44 17.27
CA ALA A 9 22.60 4.32 16.63
C ALA A 9 21.48 3.55 15.92
N ARG A 10 21.81 2.42 15.27
CA ARG A 10 20.82 1.52 14.66
C ARG A 10 19.89 0.89 15.69
N LEU A 11 20.44 0.37 16.78
CA LEU A 11 19.65 -0.21 17.88
C LEU A 11 18.76 0.84 18.56
N ASP A 12 19.28 2.05 18.79
CA ASP A 12 18.52 3.16 19.36
C ASP A 12 17.36 3.55 18.43
N SER A 13 17.60 3.69 17.12
CA SER A 13 16.55 3.96 16.13
C SER A 13 15.50 2.85 16.08
N PHE A 14 15.92 1.59 16.13
CA PHE A 14 15.01 0.44 16.13
C PHE A 14 14.12 0.43 17.39
N THR A 15 14.72 0.56 18.57
CA THR A 15 13.97 0.53 19.83
C THR A 15 13.04 1.73 19.98
N GLU A 16 13.41 2.90 19.46
CA GLU A 16 12.51 4.07 19.40
C GLU A 16 11.32 3.83 18.46
N ASN A 17 11.56 3.24 17.27
CA ASN A 17 10.50 2.85 16.35
C ASN A 17 9.52 1.86 17.01
N VAL A 18 10.01 0.85 17.73
CA VAL A 18 9.18 -0.13 18.46
C VAL A 18 8.31 0.58 19.49
N ARG A 19 8.89 1.44 20.34
CA ARG A 19 8.15 2.16 21.38
C ARG A 19 7.06 3.06 20.80
N GLU A 20 7.35 3.75 19.69
CA GLU A 20 6.35 4.60 19.04
C GLU A 20 5.18 3.79 18.46
N ILE A 21 5.46 2.63 17.86
CA ILE A 21 4.41 1.71 17.39
C ILE A 21 3.59 1.16 18.56
N GLU A 22 4.23 0.72 19.64
CA GLU A 22 3.56 0.24 20.85
C GLU A 22 2.65 1.33 21.45
N ARG A 23 3.14 2.56 21.53
CA ARG A 23 2.36 3.71 22.02
C ARG A 23 1.12 3.95 21.16
N ARG A 24 1.26 3.91 19.83
CA ARG A 24 0.13 4.08 18.90
C ARG A 24 -0.87 2.92 18.97
N LEU A 25 -0.40 1.68 19.12
CA LEU A 25 -1.26 0.53 19.36
C LEU A 25 -2.04 0.65 20.67
N GLN A 26 -1.40 1.09 21.76
CA GLN A 26 -2.07 1.33 23.04
C GLN A 26 -3.16 2.41 22.92
N ILE A 27 -2.87 3.53 22.24
CA ILE A 27 -3.87 4.57 21.98
C ILE A 27 -5.03 3.99 21.17
N SER A 28 -4.75 3.28 20.08
CA SER A 28 -5.78 2.65 19.25
C SER A 28 -6.63 1.65 20.03
N ALA A 29 -6.03 0.85 20.92
CA ALA A 29 -6.74 -0.14 21.74
C ALA A 29 -7.64 0.52 22.81
N ASN A 30 -7.23 1.67 23.34
CA ASN A 30 -8.04 2.43 24.29
C ASN A 30 -9.20 3.18 23.61
N LEU A 31 -9.03 3.59 22.35
CA LEU A 31 -10.08 4.19 21.52
C LEU A 31 -11.18 3.20 21.09
N THR A 32 -10.92 1.89 21.19
CA THR A 32 -11.94 0.83 21.00
C THR A 32 -12.84 0.61 22.23
N THR A 33 -12.78 1.46 23.25
CA THR A 33 -13.81 1.46 24.30
C THR A 33 -15.16 1.79 23.67
N ALA A 34 -16.13 0.88 23.86
CA ALA A 34 -17.46 0.95 23.26
C ALA A 34 -18.06 2.35 23.38
N ALA A 35 -18.57 2.87 22.26
CA ALA A 35 -19.32 4.12 22.27
C ALA A 35 -20.48 3.98 23.30
N PRO A 36 -20.75 5.01 24.12
CA PRO A 36 -21.94 5.04 24.96
C PRO A 36 -23.17 4.76 24.10
N GLU A 37 -24.16 4.02 24.62
CA GLU A 37 -25.36 3.58 23.87
C GLU A 37 -26.12 4.73 23.18
N ASP A 38 -25.95 5.97 23.66
CA ASP A 38 -26.62 7.18 23.16
C ASP A 38 -25.70 8.12 22.33
N PHE A 39 -24.48 7.71 21.97
CA PHE A 39 -23.59 8.53 21.14
C PHE A 39 -23.75 8.17 19.67
N TYR A 40 -24.22 9.13 18.85
CA TYR A 40 -24.24 8.98 17.39
C TYR A 40 -22.80 8.94 16.88
N VAL A 41 -22.26 7.73 16.74
CA VAL A 41 -20.99 7.52 16.02
C VAL A 41 -21.31 7.65 14.53
N PRO A 42 -20.81 8.69 13.83
CA PRO A 42 -20.97 8.77 12.39
C PRO A 42 -20.37 7.50 11.76
N PRO A 43 -21.00 6.91 10.73
CA PRO A 43 -20.52 5.65 10.16
C PRO A 43 -19.09 5.79 9.58
N GLY A 44 -18.11 5.11 10.20
CA GLY A 44 -16.72 5.04 9.74
C GLY A 44 -15.68 4.98 10.87
N ILE A 45 -15.45 3.80 11.45
CA ILE A 45 -14.30 3.55 12.36
C ILE A 45 -13.26 2.74 11.56
N PRO A 46 -11.95 3.04 11.58
CA PRO A 46 -11.15 3.86 12.52
C PRO A 46 -11.40 5.37 12.43
N GLN A 47 -11.23 6.09 13.56
CA GLN A 47 -11.42 7.56 13.68
C GLN A 47 -10.70 8.34 12.57
N SER A 48 -9.55 7.85 12.08
CA SER A 48 -8.91 8.30 10.83
C SER A 48 -8.36 7.11 10.03
N PHE A 49 -8.56 7.11 8.71
CA PHE A 49 -8.01 6.10 7.80
C PHE A 49 -6.49 6.20 7.74
N ASP A 50 -5.97 7.43 7.75
CA ASP A 50 -4.54 7.73 7.75
C ASP A 50 -3.83 7.04 8.90
N GLU A 51 -4.32 7.21 10.13
CA GLU A 51 -3.67 6.67 11.32
C GLU A 51 -3.56 5.15 11.28
N HIS A 52 -4.64 4.49 10.85
CA HIS A 52 -4.69 3.04 10.73
C HIS A 52 -3.74 2.52 9.65
N ILE A 53 -3.81 3.07 8.44
CA ILE A 53 -2.97 2.62 7.33
C ILE A 53 -1.50 2.92 7.57
N LYS A 54 -1.17 4.09 8.13
CA LYS A 54 0.21 4.40 8.52
C LYS A 54 0.71 3.44 9.59
N LEU A 55 -0.13 3.08 10.58
CA LEU A 55 0.26 2.11 11.61
C LEU A 55 0.54 0.73 11.01
N MET A 56 -0.29 0.27 10.08
CA MET A 56 -0.06 -1.00 9.38
C MET A 56 1.21 -0.96 8.52
N PHE A 57 1.47 0.16 7.85
CA PHE A 57 2.73 0.36 7.13
C PHE A 57 3.95 0.38 8.04
N ASP A 58 3.86 1.02 9.20
CA ASP A 58 4.96 1.02 10.17
C ASP A 58 5.24 -0.37 10.74
N LEU A 59 4.20 -1.18 10.95
CA LEU A 59 4.34 -2.59 11.33
C LEU A 59 5.02 -3.41 10.23
N LEU A 60 4.66 -3.21 8.96
CA LEU A 60 5.32 -3.86 7.84
C LEU A 60 6.79 -3.44 7.74
N ALA A 61 7.09 -2.14 7.81
CA ALA A 61 8.46 -1.63 7.80
C ALA A 61 9.28 -2.22 8.95
N LEU A 62 8.70 -2.29 10.16
CA LEU A 62 9.36 -2.89 11.32
C LEU A 62 9.65 -4.37 11.09
N SER A 63 8.71 -5.11 10.51
CA SER A 63 8.90 -6.54 10.23
C SER A 63 10.01 -6.81 9.22
N TYR A 64 10.19 -5.92 8.25
CA TYR A 64 11.33 -5.98 7.32
C TYR A 64 12.63 -5.57 8.00
N GLN A 65 12.63 -4.47 8.75
CA GLN A 65 13.81 -4.00 9.49
C GLN A 65 14.33 -5.04 10.50
N ALA A 66 13.42 -5.75 11.16
CA ALA A 66 13.73 -6.80 12.13
C ALA A 66 14.04 -8.16 11.50
N ASP A 67 14.05 -8.25 10.16
CA ASP A 67 14.23 -9.49 9.42
C ASP A 67 13.27 -10.62 9.84
N ILE A 68 11.99 -10.27 10.09
CA ILE A 68 10.96 -11.23 10.51
C ILE A 68 10.33 -11.91 9.30
N THR A 69 10.16 -11.19 8.20
CA THR A 69 9.58 -11.71 6.95
C THR A 69 10.21 -11.06 5.73
N ARG A 70 10.21 -11.79 4.61
CA ARG A 70 10.63 -11.30 3.28
C ARG A 70 9.45 -10.82 2.42
N VAL A 71 8.22 -11.18 2.80
CA VAL A 71 7.00 -10.90 2.03
C VAL A 71 5.90 -10.43 2.98
N GLY A 72 5.19 -9.37 2.59
CA GLY A 72 4.03 -8.85 3.29
C GLY A 72 2.91 -8.51 2.31
N THR A 73 1.67 -8.85 2.68
CA THR A 73 0.46 -8.47 1.95
C THR A 73 -0.47 -7.74 2.90
N MET A 74 -1.04 -6.63 2.45
CA MET A 74 -1.97 -5.84 3.24
C MET A 74 -3.18 -5.47 2.38
N LEU A 75 -4.38 -5.73 2.90
CA LEU A 75 -5.60 -5.16 2.34
C LEU A 75 -5.62 -3.66 2.66
N PHE A 76 -5.51 -2.83 1.62
CA PHE A 76 -5.38 -1.39 1.79
C PHE A 76 -6.70 -0.73 2.21
N ALA A 77 -7.81 -1.12 1.61
CA ALA A 77 -9.15 -0.68 2.00
C ALA A 77 -10.16 -1.77 1.63
N ARG A 78 -11.33 -1.76 2.26
CA ARG A 78 -12.43 -2.67 1.93
C ARG A 78 -13.28 -2.06 0.81
N ASP A 79 -13.38 -2.73 -0.34
CA ASP A 79 -14.07 -2.20 -1.53
C ASP A 79 -15.54 -1.82 -1.33
N LEU A 80 -16.28 -2.62 -0.54
CA LEU A 80 -17.71 -2.38 -0.25
C LEU A 80 -17.94 -1.34 0.86
N THR A 81 -16.93 -0.54 1.20
CA THR A 81 -17.05 0.44 2.27
C THR A 81 -17.86 1.65 1.85
N GLY A 82 -18.86 2.03 2.65
CA GLY A 82 -19.55 3.31 2.53
C GLY A 82 -18.77 4.48 3.15
N ARG A 83 -17.53 4.24 3.57
CA ARG A 83 -16.67 5.24 4.23
C ARG A 83 -16.46 6.47 3.34
N VAL A 84 -16.54 7.64 3.96
CA VAL A 84 -16.03 8.90 3.40
C VAL A 84 -14.60 9.14 3.89
N TYR A 85 -13.83 9.93 3.13
CA TYR A 85 -12.45 10.28 3.47
C TYR A 85 -12.33 11.81 3.64
N PRO A 86 -12.63 12.36 4.82
CA PRO A 86 -12.64 13.79 5.08
C PRO A 86 -11.30 14.49 4.78
N GLU A 87 -10.19 13.77 4.91
CA GLU A 87 -8.84 14.25 4.62
C GLU A 87 -8.51 14.29 3.11
N SER A 88 -9.38 13.70 2.27
CA SER A 88 -9.27 13.78 0.81
C SER A 88 -9.85 15.09 0.26
N ALA A 89 -9.61 15.36 -1.02
CA ALA A 89 -10.23 16.49 -1.72
C ALA A 89 -11.69 16.22 -2.18
N ALA A 90 -12.30 15.13 -1.70
CA ALA A 90 -13.70 14.77 -1.87
C ALA A 90 -14.28 14.27 -0.53
N PRO A 91 -14.39 15.15 0.49
CA PRO A 91 -14.56 14.76 1.90
C PRO A 91 -15.91 14.11 2.22
N THR A 92 -16.90 14.26 1.34
CA THR A 92 -18.27 13.76 1.51
C THR A 92 -18.62 12.59 0.63
N LEU A 93 -17.75 12.21 -0.32
CA LEU A 93 -18.02 11.10 -1.23
C LEU A 93 -17.83 9.76 -0.50
N GLY A 94 -18.89 8.96 -0.41
CA GLY A 94 -18.79 7.59 0.07
C GLY A 94 -18.12 6.71 -0.99
N PHE A 95 -17.06 5.99 -0.61
CA PHE A 95 -16.18 5.30 -1.57
C PHE A 95 -16.92 4.32 -2.50
N HIS A 96 -17.61 3.33 -1.92
CA HIS A 96 -18.31 2.32 -2.72
C HIS A 96 -19.41 2.95 -3.59
N GLY A 97 -20.23 3.83 -3.01
CA GLY A 97 -21.30 4.51 -3.75
C GLY A 97 -20.77 5.38 -4.89
N GLY A 98 -19.71 6.17 -4.63
CA GLY A 98 -19.05 7.01 -5.62
C GLY A 98 -18.36 6.23 -6.73
N SER A 99 -18.02 4.97 -6.49
CA SER A 99 -17.45 4.08 -7.50
C SER A 99 -18.46 3.71 -8.60
N HIS A 100 -19.76 3.76 -8.30
CA HIS A 100 -20.86 3.63 -9.27
C HIS A 100 -21.25 4.99 -9.85
N HIS A 101 -20.27 5.69 -10.42
CA HIS A 101 -20.40 7.08 -10.87
C HIS A 101 -21.33 7.29 -12.07
N GLY A 102 -21.81 6.22 -12.74
CA GLY A 102 -22.78 6.35 -13.85
C GLY A 102 -22.27 7.16 -15.05
N GLU A 103 -20.94 7.17 -15.24
CA GLU A 103 -20.23 8.04 -16.22
C GLU A 103 -20.43 9.56 -15.99
N ASP A 104 -20.88 9.97 -14.81
CA ASP A 104 -20.96 11.39 -14.44
C ASP A 104 -19.55 11.99 -14.26
N PRO A 105 -19.17 13.05 -15.00
CA PRO A 105 -17.83 13.62 -14.91
C PRO A 105 -17.47 14.18 -13.53
N GLY A 106 -18.46 14.70 -12.79
CA GLY A 106 -18.24 15.26 -11.45
C GLY A 106 -17.93 14.17 -10.43
N LEU A 107 -18.70 13.08 -10.44
CA LEU A 107 -18.46 11.92 -9.58
C LEU A 107 -17.14 11.21 -9.93
N ILE A 108 -16.78 11.14 -11.21
CA ILE A 108 -15.47 10.63 -11.65
C ILE A 108 -14.34 11.49 -11.06
N GLU A 109 -14.48 12.81 -11.12
CA GLU A 109 -13.49 13.72 -10.54
C GLU A 109 -13.38 13.53 -9.02
N GLU A 110 -14.49 13.49 -8.30
CA GLU A 110 -14.49 13.27 -6.85
C GLU A 110 -13.87 11.92 -6.47
N LEU A 111 -14.22 10.83 -7.17
CA LEU A 111 -13.64 9.51 -6.96
C LEU A 111 -12.13 9.51 -7.24
N SER A 112 -11.68 10.22 -8.27
CA SER A 112 -10.25 10.37 -8.58
C SER A 112 -9.48 11.07 -7.44
N ARG A 113 -10.10 12.04 -6.76
CA ARG A 113 -9.52 12.73 -5.60
C ARG A 113 -9.39 11.81 -4.40
N VAL A 114 -10.36 10.91 -4.17
CA VAL A 114 -10.25 9.86 -3.14
C VAL A 114 -9.12 8.88 -3.49
N ASN A 115 -9.03 8.42 -4.74
CA ASN A 115 -7.95 7.54 -5.19
C ASN A 115 -6.58 8.20 -5.07
N GLN A 116 -6.46 9.49 -5.40
CA GLN A 116 -5.23 10.24 -5.19
C GLN A 116 -4.84 10.28 -3.70
N TYR A 117 -5.82 10.46 -2.81
CA TYR A 117 -5.59 10.41 -1.37
C TYR A 117 -5.10 9.03 -0.90
N HIS A 118 -5.67 7.93 -1.42
CA HIS A 118 -5.15 6.57 -1.17
C HIS A 118 -3.69 6.40 -1.62
N VAL A 119 -3.35 6.85 -2.84
CA VAL A 119 -1.98 6.80 -3.36
C VAL A 119 -1.02 7.65 -2.52
N LYS A 120 -1.45 8.76 -1.91
CA LYS A 120 -0.61 9.55 -0.99
C LYS A 120 -0.16 8.74 0.24
N MET A 121 -0.94 7.77 0.70
CA MET A 121 -0.51 6.89 1.81
C MET A 121 0.62 5.95 1.37
N LEU A 122 0.65 5.53 0.10
CA LEU A 122 1.79 4.76 -0.42
C LEU A 122 3.08 5.58 -0.36
N ALA A 123 3.01 6.89 -0.62
CA ALA A 123 4.18 7.77 -0.51
C ALA A 123 4.73 7.84 0.93
N TYR A 124 3.86 7.81 1.95
CA TYR A 124 4.29 7.70 3.35
C TYR A 124 5.10 6.42 3.58
N PHE A 125 4.61 5.27 3.10
CA PHE A 125 5.31 4.01 3.28
C PHE A 125 6.66 3.99 2.56
N ALA A 126 6.70 4.49 1.33
CA ALA A 126 7.94 4.63 0.57
C ALA A 126 8.97 5.49 1.29
N ASP A 127 8.58 6.65 1.82
CA ASP A 127 9.47 7.53 2.60
C ASP A 127 9.97 6.84 3.88
N LYS A 128 9.11 6.08 4.56
CA LYS A 128 9.50 5.28 5.74
C LYS A 128 10.57 4.23 5.38
N LEU A 129 10.38 3.49 4.30
CA LEU A 129 11.36 2.50 3.83
C LEU A 129 12.66 3.16 3.37
N ALA A 130 12.59 4.30 2.67
CA ALA A 130 13.76 5.04 2.20
C ALA A 130 14.63 5.58 3.35
N ARG A 131 14.00 5.93 4.48
CA ARG A 131 14.70 6.42 5.68
C ARG A 131 15.18 5.31 6.61
N THR A 132 14.84 4.06 6.33
CA THR A 132 15.22 2.93 7.18
C THR A 132 16.47 2.28 6.58
N GLU A 133 17.60 2.40 7.28
CA GLU A 133 18.86 1.78 6.84
C GLU A 133 18.74 0.26 6.73
N ASP A 134 19.30 -0.29 5.65
CA ASP A 134 19.43 -1.73 5.43
C ASP A 134 20.76 -2.00 4.72
N GLY A 135 21.78 -2.44 5.46
CA GLY A 135 23.09 -2.75 4.89
C GLY A 135 23.77 -1.56 4.19
N ASP A 136 23.95 -1.68 2.87
CA ASP A 136 24.56 -0.73 1.94
C ASP A 136 23.55 0.24 1.29
N GLY A 137 22.28 0.18 1.68
CA GLY A 137 21.22 1.06 1.19
C GLY A 137 20.13 1.28 2.23
N SER A 138 18.92 1.53 1.73
CA SER A 138 17.70 1.58 2.53
C SER A 138 16.81 0.37 2.25
N LEU A 139 15.83 0.12 3.13
CA LEU A 139 14.80 -0.89 2.86
C LEU A 139 14.10 -0.65 1.52
N LEU A 140 13.94 0.60 1.08
CA LEU A 140 13.32 0.88 -0.22
C LEU A 140 14.21 0.44 -1.39
N ASP A 141 15.53 0.57 -1.26
CA ASP A 141 16.48 0.14 -2.30
C ASP A 141 16.47 -1.38 -2.48
N HIS A 142 16.27 -2.12 -1.38
CA HIS A 142 16.32 -3.57 -1.36
C HIS A 142 14.97 -4.27 -1.48
N SER A 143 13.86 -3.53 -1.57
CA SER A 143 12.51 -4.07 -1.68
C SER A 143 11.81 -3.69 -2.98
N LEU A 144 10.73 -4.41 -3.28
CA LEU A 144 9.77 -4.08 -4.32
C LEU A 144 8.37 -4.02 -3.71
N LEU A 145 7.67 -2.93 -3.95
CA LEU A 145 6.27 -2.73 -3.60
C LEU A 145 5.41 -2.89 -4.85
N LEU A 146 4.37 -3.72 -4.76
CA LEU A 146 3.28 -3.80 -5.72
C LEU A 146 2.02 -3.20 -5.08
N TYR A 147 1.51 -2.12 -5.66
CA TYR A 147 0.25 -1.49 -5.27
C TYR A 147 -0.67 -1.44 -6.48
N GLY A 148 -1.97 -1.68 -6.30
CA GLY A 148 -2.89 -1.67 -7.43
C GLY A 148 -4.34 -1.78 -7.01
N SER A 149 -5.20 -1.89 -8.00
CA SER A 149 -6.62 -2.18 -7.82
C SER A 149 -6.93 -3.64 -8.21
N ASN A 150 -8.10 -4.12 -7.85
CA ASN A 150 -8.68 -5.35 -8.40
C ASN A 150 -9.55 -5.10 -9.66
N MET A 151 -9.78 -3.84 -10.03
CA MET A 151 -10.63 -3.45 -11.17
C MET A 151 -10.02 -2.26 -11.93
N GLY A 152 -10.16 -2.25 -13.27
CA GLY A 152 -9.75 -1.11 -14.10
C GLY A 152 -10.82 -0.02 -14.18
N ASN A 153 -12.10 -0.41 -14.14
CA ASN A 153 -13.24 0.50 -14.05
C ASN A 153 -14.21 -0.03 -12.99
N PRO A 154 -14.41 0.69 -11.87
CA PRO A 154 -15.29 0.22 -10.81
C PRO A 154 -16.78 0.37 -11.15
N ASN A 155 -17.17 1.38 -11.93
CA ASN A 155 -18.57 1.62 -12.33
C ASN A 155 -19.14 0.44 -13.13
N GLN A 156 -18.33 -0.13 -14.02
CA GLN A 156 -18.71 -1.25 -14.88
C GLN A 156 -18.17 -2.61 -14.38
N HIS A 157 -17.47 -2.62 -13.24
CA HIS A 157 -16.77 -3.78 -12.70
C HIS A 157 -15.86 -4.48 -13.71
N HIS A 158 -15.10 -3.70 -14.48
CA HIS A 158 -14.15 -4.25 -15.42
C HIS A 158 -12.94 -4.84 -14.70
N HIS A 159 -12.65 -6.10 -15.00
CA HIS A 159 -11.48 -6.85 -14.52
C HIS A 159 -10.29 -6.74 -15.48
N TYR A 160 -10.33 -5.82 -16.43
CA TYR A 160 -9.27 -5.53 -17.39
C TYR A 160 -8.82 -4.08 -17.26
N ASP A 161 -7.65 -3.75 -17.80
CA ASP A 161 -7.01 -2.43 -17.70
C ASP A 161 -6.79 -2.00 -16.24
N VAL A 162 -6.46 -2.98 -15.39
CA VAL A 162 -6.23 -2.80 -13.97
C VAL A 162 -4.90 -2.07 -13.74
N PRO A 163 -4.89 -0.91 -13.04
CA PRO A 163 -3.66 -0.17 -12.80
C PRO A 163 -2.81 -0.84 -11.70
N HIS A 164 -1.50 -0.87 -11.95
CA HIS A 164 -0.49 -1.33 -10.99
C HIS A 164 0.63 -0.30 -10.90
N ILE A 165 1.15 -0.10 -9.69
CA ILE A 165 2.31 0.72 -9.37
C ILE A 165 3.36 -0.24 -8.80
N LEU A 166 4.54 -0.22 -9.43
CA LEU A 166 5.75 -0.81 -8.89
C LEU A 166 6.64 0.29 -8.34
N LEU A 167 7.13 0.11 -7.11
CA LEU A 167 7.95 1.09 -6.42
C LEU A 167 9.03 0.39 -5.59
N GLY A 168 10.24 0.97 -5.55
CA GLY A 168 11.39 0.41 -4.84
C GLY A 168 12.57 0.16 -5.79
N GLY A 169 13.73 -0.16 -5.23
CA GLY A 169 14.93 -0.42 -6.01
C GLY A 169 15.01 -1.85 -6.52
N ASN A 170 14.40 -2.81 -5.81
CA ASN A 170 14.56 -4.24 -6.04
C ASN A 170 16.05 -4.63 -6.25
N ASN A 171 16.95 -4.13 -5.40
CA ASN A 171 18.40 -4.31 -5.53
C ASN A 171 18.96 -3.85 -6.90
N GLY A 172 18.42 -2.75 -7.43
CA GLY A 172 18.78 -2.19 -8.73
C GLY A 172 18.18 -2.94 -9.94
N ARG A 173 17.32 -3.94 -9.73
CA ARG A 173 16.68 -4.70 -10.81
C ARG A 173 15.47 -3.96 -11.42
N LEU A 174 14.79 -3.08 -10.66
CA LEU A 174 13.62 -2.36 -11.16
C LEU A 174 14.03 -1.08 -11.91
N GLN A 175 13.52 -0.90 -13.13
CA GLN A 175 13.69 0.34 -13.88
C GLN A 175 12.52 1.30 -13.61
N GLY A 176 12.74 2.29 -12.74
CA GLY A 176 11.75 3.31 -12.38
C GLY A 176 11.53 4.40 -13.44
N GLY A 177 10.65 5.36 -13.15
CA GLY A 177 10.43 6.55 -13.99
C GLY A 177 9.69 6.29 -15.31
N ARG A 178 8.94 5.19 -15.39
CA ARG A 178 8.26 4.73 -16.62
C ARG A 178 6.77 4.56 -16.39
N HIS A 179 6.01 4.72 -17.46
CA HIS A 179 4.60 4.34 -17.54
C HIS A 179 4.46 3.34 -18.69
N LEU A 180 4.14 2.09 -18.35
CA LEU A 180 3.97 1.01 -19.33
C LEU A 180 2.49 0.85 -19.62
N ALA A 181 2.04 1.37 -20.75
CA ALA A 181 0.66 1.25 -21.21
C ALA A 181 0.57 0.15 -22.28
N TYR A 182 -0.30 -0.82 -22.04
CA TYR A 182 -0.58 -1.91 -22.97
C TYR A 182 -1.95 -1.70 -23.63
N PRO A 183 -2.17 -2.20 -24.86
CA PRO A 183 -3.50 -2.19 -25.45
C PRO A 183 -4.52 -2.93 -24.56
N THR A 184 -5.75 -2.46 -24.53
CA THR A 184 -6.80 -3.00 -23.65
C THR A 184 -6.92 -4.52 -23.78
N LYS A 185 -7.05 -5.23 -22.66
CA LYS A 185 -7.23 -6.70 -22.60
C LYS A 185 -6.11 -7.54 -23.25
N THR A 186 -4.93 -6.98 -23.49
CA THR A 186 -3.82 -7.73 -24.11
C THR A 186 -2.83 -8.31 -23.11
N VAL A 187 -2.74 -7.74 -21.92
CA VAL A 187 -1.83 -8.17 -20.86
C VAL A 187 -2.62 -8.41 -19.59
N SER A 188 -2.49 -9.62 -19.02
CA SER A 188 -3.10 -9.96 -17.75
C SER A 188 -2.21 -9.57 -16.57
N THR A 189 -2.83 -9.38 -15.40
CA THR A 189 -2.09 -9.27 -14.13
C THR A 189 -1.26 -10.53 -13.86
N GLY A 190 -1.69 -11.70 -14.34
CA GLY A 190 -0.90 -12.93 -14.30
C GLY A 190 0.48 -12.77 -14.94
N ASN A 191 0.59 -12.11 -16.09
CA ASN A 191 1.88 -11.85 -16.74
C ASN A 191 2.80 -10.98 -15.87
N LEU A 192 2.25 -9.93 -15.25
CA LEU A 192 2.99 -9.08 -14.31
C LEU A 192 3.52 -9.91 -13.14
N LEU A 193 2.64 -10.65 -12.44
CA LEU A 193 3.00 -11.43 -11.27
C LEU A 193 4.01 -12.53 -11.59
N LEU A 194 3.85 -13.23 -12.72
CA LEU A 194 4.82 -14.22 -13.20
C LEU A 194 6.21 -13.61 -13.40
N SER A 195 6.26 -12.41 -13.98
CA SER A 195 7.52 -11.70 -14.23
C SER A 195 8.18 -11.23 -12.93
N LEU A 196 7.38 -10.78 -11.95
CA LEU A 196 7.90 -10.40 -10.64
C LEU A 196 8.47 -11.61 -9.90
N LEU A 197 7.82 -12.78 -9.94
CA LEU A 197 8.35 -14.00 -9.33
C LEU A 197 9.75 -14.35 -9.85
N ASP A 198 9.99 -14.21 -11.17
CA ASP A 198 11.32 -14.42 -11.73
C ASP A 198 12.35 -13.39 -11.24
N GLN A 199 11.96 -12.14 -10.97
CA GLN A 199 12.86 -11.14 -10.37
C GLN A 199 13.30 -11.51 -8.95
N PHE A 200 12.56 -12.41 -8.28
CA PHE A 200 12.91 -12.98 -6.97
C PHE A 200 13.45 -14.40 -7.07
N ASP A 201 13.90 -14.81 -8.27
CA ASP A 201 14.48 -16.14 -8.52
C ASP A 201 13.49 -17.30 -8.23
N ILE A 202 12.18 -17.02 -8.29
CA ILE A 202 11.08 -17.99 -8.15
C ILE A 202 10.53 -18.31 -9.53
N HIS A 203 11.10 -19.33 -10.18
CA HIS A 203 10.71 -19.69 -11.53
C HIS A 203 9.45 -20.56 -11.56
N GLN A 204 8.42 -20.10 -12.27
CA GLN A 204 7.18 -20.81 -12.53
C GLN A 204 6.90 -20.85 -14.04
N GLU A 205 6.16 -21.87 -14.49
CA GLU A 205 5.72 -21.95 -15.89
C GLU A 205 4.56 -20.97 -16.16
N SER A 206 3.68 -20.78 -15.18
CA SER A 206 2.50 -19.91 -15.27
C SER A 206 2.07 -19.39 -13.89
N PHE A 207 1.36 -18.26 -13.87
CA PHE A 207 0.67 -17.74 -12.70
C PHE A 207 -0.72 -17.23 -13.09
N GLY A 208 -1.78 -17.85 -12.55
CA GLY A 208 -3.16 -17.47 -12.89
C GLY A 208 -3.45 -17.62 -14.39
N ASP A 209 -3.89 -16.53 -15.02
CA ASP A 209 -4.18 -16.41 -16.45
C ASP A 209 -2.98 -15.86 -17.26
N SER A 210 -1.76 -16.05 -16.77
CA SER A 210 -0.57 -15.62 -17.49
C SER A 210 -0.43 -16.34 -18.84
N THR A 211 -0.17 -15.59 -19.88
CA THR A 211 0.17 -16.05 -21.24
C THR A 211 1.65 -15.85 -21.57
N GLY A 212 2.39 -15.13 -20.73
CA GLY A 212 3.82 -14.87 -20.90
C GLY A 212 4.40 -14.01 -19.80
N ARG A 213 5.67 -13.65 -19.96
CA ARG A 213 6.37 -12.67 -19.10
C ARG A 213 6.34 -11.31 -19.77
N LEU A 214 6.33 -10.25 -18.97
CA LEU A 214 6.57 -8.91 -19.45
C LEU A 214 8.08 -8.70 -19.51
N GLU A 215 8.53 -8.16 -20.64
CA GLU A 215 9.92 -7.78 -20.80
C GLU A 215 10.15 -6.41 -20.15
N ASN A 216 11.31 -6.22 -19.53
CA ASN A 216 11.78 -4.93 -19.02
C ASN A 216 10.89 -4.31 -17.93
N ILE A 217 10.37 -5.10 -16.98
CA ILE A 217 9.78 -4.54 -15.74
C ILE A 217 10.88 -3.99 -14.83
#